data_AF-A0A7X1HT64-F1
#
_entry.id   AF-A0A7X1HT64-F1
#
_cell.length_a   1.000
_cell.length_b   1.000
_cell.length_c   1.000
_cell.angle_alpha   90.00
_cell.angle_beta   90.00
_cell.angle_gamma   90.00
#
_symmetry.space_group_name_H-M   'P 1'
#
loop_
_entity.id
_entity.type
_entity.pdbx_description
1 polymer ?
#
loop_
_entity_poly.entity_id
_entity_poly.type
_entity_poly.pdbx_seq_one_letter_code
_entity_poly.pdbx_strand_id
1 'polypeptide(L)'
;MRKAVGAAGKNWHLMTLPEWGLLAAYDNLGIQTLGNNNQGGSISDSSLKGAVIPGQSNLIYSGSGPVQFRLNREYNNVSDLVGNRFQICDGVRFVDGEIQVVANNDAAQTGYDLSLTSLNWKAINGQTGALVAPTGTGTINTDYVATTADSVKISAAGETLDYGIYSLQEKIPTLTGANKVQQSAINIMRALGICTISETCSPRGGFSVKKTAGADMRWFRSGGPGHGGYASLNAVFSSQYISDPVSYMAEGGTARPCYYSA
;
A
#
# COMPACT_ATOMS: atom_id res chain seq x y z
N MET A 1 2.67 1.41 -15.72
CA MET A 1 3.57 0.52 -14.94
C MET A 1 3.34 -0.95 -15.24
N ARG A 2 2.15 -1.53 -15.02
CA ARG A 2 1.86 -2.96 -15.34
C ARG A 2 2.33 -3.40 -16.73
N LYS A 3 1.99 -2.63 -17.77
CA LYS A 3 2.44 -2.90 -19.15
C LYS A 3 3.96 -2.96 -19.29
N ALA A 4 4.70 -2.10 -18.58
CA ALA A 4 6.15 -2.09 -18.63
C ALA A 4 6.76 -3.30 -17.93
N VAL A 5 6.21 -3.72 -16.78
CA VAL A 5 6.68 -4.92 -16.07
C VAL A 5 6.33 -6.20 -16.84
N GLY A 6 5.10 -6.31 -17.37
CA GLY A 6 4.70 -7.46 -18.17
C GLY A 6 5.48 -7.61 -19.49
N ALA A 7 6.10 -6.54 -19.99
CA ALA A 7 6.99 -6.61 -21.14
C ALA A 7 8.31 -7.36 -20.85
N ALA A 8 8.67 -7.55 -19.57
CA ALA A 8 9.79 -8.40 -19.17
C ALA A 8 9.51 -9.91 -19.40
N GLY A 9 8.24 -10.27 -19.63
CA GLY A 9 7.84 -11.63 -20.03
C GLY A 9 6.93 -12.32 -19.01
N LYS A 10 6.66 -13.59 -19.27
CA LYS A 10 5.80 -14.43 -18.42
C LYS A 10 6.34 -14.46 -16.98
N ASN A 11 5.43 -14.50 -16.01
CA ASN A 11 5.67 -14.51 -14.56
C ASN A 11 6.25 -13.22 -13.96
N TRP A 12 6.65 -12.24 -14.76
CA TRP A 12 6.94 -10.90 -14.27
C TRP A 12 5.65 -10.12 -14.01
N HIS A 13 5.54 -9.50 -12.85
CA HIS A 13 4.37 -8.73 -12.42
C HIS A 13 4.79 -7.53 -11.58
N LEU A 14 3.93 -6.51 -11.54
CA LEU A 14 4.12 -5.44 -10.56
C LEU A 14 4.01 -6.06 -9.17
N MET A 15 4.89 -5.67 -8.24
CA MET A 15 4.77 -6.12 -6.86
C MET A 15 3.35 -5.92 -6.33
N THR A 16 2.82 -6.95 -5.70
CA THR A 16 1.46 -6.96 -5.19
C THR A 16 1.39 -6.52 -3.73
N LEU A 17 0.18 -6.20 -3.25
CA LEU A 17 -0.03 -5.85 -1.86
C LEU A 17 0.34 -6.98 -0.89
N PRO A 18 -0.07 -8.25 -1.13
CA PRO A 18 0.35 -9.37 -0.28
C PRO A 18 1.87 -9.54 -0.22
N GLU A 19 2.58 -9.40 -1.34
CA GLU A 19 4.05 -9.46 -1.37
C GLU A 19 4.68 -8.35 -0.53
N TRP A 20 4.18 -7.11 -0.68
CA TRP A 20 4.63 -6.00 0.15
C TRP A 20 4.34 -6.25 1.62
N GLY A 21 3.15 -6.78 1.92
CA GLY A 21 2.73 -7.18 3.26
C GLY A 21 3.66 -8.20 3.89
N LEU A 22 4.13 -9.18 3.12
CA LEU A 22 5.12 -10.15 3.57
C LEU A 22 6.45 -9.50 3.95
N LEU A 23 6.97 -8.59 3.12
CA LEU A 23 8.21 -7.86 3.45
C LEU A 23 8.01 -6.98 4.69
N ALA A 24 6.86 -6.32 4.80
CA ALA A 24 6.51 -5.51 5.97
C ALA A 24 6.41 -6.35 7.25
N ALA A 25 5.82 -7.55 7.16
CA ALA A 25 5.76 -8.49 8.26
C ALA A 25 7.17 -8.92 8.71
N TYR A 26 8.04 -9.25 7.76
CA TYR A 26 9.41 -9.63 8.04
C TYR A 26 10.20 -8.50 8.74
N ASP A 27 10.06 -7.27 8.26
CA ASP A 27 10.65 -6.07 8.87
C ASP A 27 10.13 -5.81 10.29
N ASN A 28 8.82 -5.94 10.48
CA ASN A 28 8.15 -5.68 11.75
C ASN A 28 8.49 -6.70 12.84
N LEU A 29 8.77 -7.95 12.46
CA LEU A 29 9.12 -9.04 13.37
C LEU A 29 10.63 -9.17 13.58
N GLY A 30 11.43 -8.57 12.70
CA GLY A 30 12.89 -8.63 12.71
C GLY A 30 13.54 -7.28 12.99
N ILE A 31 14.57 -6.96 12.22
CA ILE A 31 15.32 -5.72 12.33
C ILE A 31 14.72 -4.69 11.36
N GLN A 32 14.23 -3.58 11.91
CA GLN A 32 13.63 -2.52 11.11
C GLN A 32 14.64 -1.90 10.13
N THR A 33 14.19 -1.84 8.87
CA THR A 33 14.85 -1.24 7.72
C THR A 33 14.80 0.28 7.86
N LEU A 34 15.92 0.93 7.58
CA LEU A 34 16.02 2.38 7.45
C LEU A 34 15.97 2.74 5.96
N GLY A 35 16.03 4.02 5.63
CA GLY A 35 16.03 4.40 4.22
C GLY A 35 16.14 5.89 4.00
N ASN A 36 16.03 6.29 2.74
CA ASN A 36 16.05 7.70 2.36
C ASN A 36 14.72 8.38 2.70
N ASN A 37 14.50 8.67 3.97
CA ASN A 37 13.34 9.41 4.45
C ASN A 37 13.68 10.80 5.00
N ASN A 38 14.92 11.25 4.82
CA ASN A 38 15.40 12.56 5.18
C ASN A 38 16.49 13.03 4.22
N GLN A 39 16.05 13.56 3.09
CA GLN A 39 16.87 14.32 2.15
C GLN A 39 18.22 13.63 1.82
N GLY A 40 18.16 12.45 1.22
CA GLY A 40 19.34 11.66 0.83
C GLY A 40 19.82 10.67 1.90
N GLY A 41 19.17 10.64 3.06
CA GLY A 41 19.54 9.77 4.18
C GLY A 41 18.40 9.44 5.11
N SER A 42 18.75 8.88 6.27
CA SER A 42 17.78 8.47 7.29
C SER A 42 17.52 9.57 8.32
N ILE A 43 16.27 9.72 8.74
CA ILE A 43 15.88 10.56 9.88
C ILE A 43 16.28 9.94 11.21
N SER A 44 16.34 8.61 11.29
CA SER A 44 16.68 7.88 12.52
C SER A 44 18.18 7.82 12.77
N ASP A 45 18.97 8.05 11.73
CA ASP A 45 20.43 8.12 11.82
C ASP A 45 20.95 8.97 10.66
N SER A 46 21.35 10.20 10.97
CA SER A 46 21.79 11.18 9.98
C SER A 46 23.13 10.84 9.32
N SER A 47 23.91 9.92 9.91
CA SER A 47 25.17 9.45 9.32
C SER A 47 24.96 8.52 8.12
N LEU A 48 23.78 7.87 8.05
CA LEU A 48 23.44 6.94 6.98
C LEU A 48 22.90 7.70 5.76
N LYS A 49 23.71 7.77 4.70
CA LYS A 49 23.41 8.46 3.44
C LYS A 49 23.55 7.53 2.24
N GLY A 50 22.73 7.74 1.22
CA GLY A 50 22.96 7.18 -0.12
C GLY A 50 23.61 8.20 -1.05
N ALA A 51 23.96 7.77 -2.26
CA ALA A 51 24.47 8.66 -3.30
C ALA A 51 23.31 9.45 -3.92
N VAL A 52 23.26 10.76 -3.65
CA VAL A 52 22.20 11.64 -4.15
C VAL A 52 22.28 11.77 -5.68
N ILE A 53 21.13 11.69 -6.34
CA ILE A 53 20.98 11.91 -7.77
C ILE A 53 21.05 13.43 -8.02
N PRO A 54 22.04 13.93 -8.80
CA PRO A 54 22.15 15.34 -9.11
C PRO A 54 20.85 15.88 -9.73
N GLY A 55 20.37 17.01 -9.20
CA GLY A 55 19.17 17.69 -9.72
C GLY A 55 17.83 17.01 -9.40
N GLN A 56 17.80 15.91 -8.63
CA GLN A 56 16.54 15.25 -8.27
C GLN A 56 16.29 15.25 -6.75
N SER A 57 15.74 16.35 -6.24
CA SER A 57 15.11 16.53 -4.91
C SER A 57 15.51 15.52 -3.81
N ASN A 58 16.81 15.37 -3.58
CA ASN A 58 17.38 14.48 -2.56
C ASN A 58 16.98 13.00 -2.66
N LEU A 59 16.65 12.53 -3.87
CA LEU A 59 16.60 11.11 -4.19
C LEU A 59 18.01 10.55 -4.21
N ILE A 60 18.14 9.27 -3.88
CA ILE A 60 19.39 8.53 -4.01
C ILE A 60 19.26 7.51 -5.14
N TYR A 61 20.39 7.19 -5.77
CA TYR A 61 20.45 6.06 -6.70
C TYR A 61 19.99 4.78 -6.00
N SER A 62 19.21 3.95 -6.69
CA SER A 62 18.70 2.69 -6.14
C SER A 62 19.85 1.83 -5.59
N GLY A 63 19.73 1.39 -4.34
CA GLY A 63 20.69 0.56 -3.63
C GLY A 63 21.96 1.28 -3.17
N SER A 64 22.11 2.58 -3.42
CA SER A 64 23.33 3.33 -3.04
C SER A 64 23.45 3.61 -1.54
N GLY A 65 22.37 3.43 -0.78
CA GLY A 65 22.40 3.51 0.67
C GLY A 65 23.18 2.36 1.32
N PRO A 66 23.52 2.50 2.61
CA PRO A 66 24.26 1.48 3.36
C PRO A 66 23.39 0.25 3.61
N VAL A 67 23.96 -0.79 4.22
CA VAL A 67 23.25 -2.06 4.45
C VAL A 67 21.94 -1.89 5.24
N GLN A 68 21.86 -0.89 6.11
CA GLN A 68 20.67 -0.54 6.88
C GLN A 68 19.47 -0.12 6.01
N PHE A 69 19.71 0.24 4.75
CA PHE A 69 18.66 0.60 3.79
C PHE A 69 18.11 -0.62 3.03
N ARG A 70 18.49 -1.82 3.46
CA ARG A 70 18.04 -3.10 2.93
C ARG A 70 17.31 -3.89 3.99
N LEU A 71 16.34 -4.69 3.54
CA LEU A 71 15.61 -5.60 4.41
C LEU A 71 16.57 -6.48 5.21
N ASN A 72 16.28 -6.69 6.49
CA ASN A 72 17.14 -7.43 7.43
C ASN A 72 18.57 -6.90 7.61
N ARG A 73 18.92 -5.74 7.02
CA ARG A 73 20.28 -5.22 7.00
C ARG A 73 21.31 -6.19 6.40
N GLU A 74 20.95 -6.85 5.30
CA GLU A 74 21.87 -7.68 4.51
C GLU A 74 22.01 -7.18 3.07
N TYR A 75 23.21 -7.27 2.49
CA TYR A 75 23.47 -6.71 1.15
C TYR A 75 22.78 -7.46 0.00
N ASN A 76 22.41 -8.72 0.21
CA ASN A 76 21.68 -9.57 -0.72
C ASN A 76 20.15 -9.41 -0.59
N ASN A 77 19.67 -8.52 0.28
CA ASN A 77 18.26 -8.28 0.51
C ASN A 77 17.76 -7.02 -0.22
N VAL A 78 16.43 -6.89 -0.31
CA VAL A 78 15.76 -5.83 -1.07
C VAL A 78 16.07 -4.45 -0.48
N SER A 79 16.55 -3.53 -1.32
CA SER A 79 16.87 -2.15 -0.92
C SER A 79 15.67 -1.20 -1.05
N ASP A 80 15.80 -0.03 -0.42
CA ASP A 80 14.95 1.14 -0.62
C ASP A 80 13.46 0.84 -0.45
N LEU A 81 13.13 -0.01 0.54
CA LEU A 81 11.76 -0.26 0.96
C LEU A 81 11.21 0.86 1.84
N VAL A 82 12.07 1.69 2.42
CA VAL A 82 11.74 2.86 3.23
C VAL A 82 12.18 4.14 2.53
N GLY A 83 11.23 5.01 2.20
CA GLY A 83 11.51 6.29 1.56
C GLY A 83 12.04 6.16 0.12
N ASN A 84 12.86 7.13 -0.28
CA ASN A 84 13.32 7.37 -1.65
C ASN A 84 12.18 7.69 -2.63
N ARG A 85 11.32 6.73 -2.94
CA ARG A 85 10.13 6.93 -3.78
C ARG A 85 9.00 6.02 -3.34
N PHE A 86 7.78 6.55 -3.46
CA PHE A 86 6.58 5.78 -3.26
C PHE A 86 6.55 4.55 -4.18
N GLN A 87 6.02 3.45 -3.66
CA GLN A 87 5.90 2.19 -4.38
C GLN A 87 4.42 1.83 -4.55
N ILE A 88 3.99 1.66 -5.79
CA ILE A 88 2.62 1.21 -6.06
C ILE A 88 2.58 -0.31 -5.99
N CYS A 89 1.60 -0.81 -5.25
CA CYS A 89 1.33 -2.23 -5.14
C CYS A 89 0.05 -2.59 -5.91
N ASP A 90 0.07 -3.72 -6.63
CA ASP A 90 -1.11 -4.26 -7.31
C ASP A 90 -2.01 -5.07 -6.38
N GLY A 91 -3.23 -5.36 -6.84
CA GLY A 91 -4.19 -6.18 -6.09
C GLY A 91 -4.97 -5.46 -5.00
N VAL A 92 -4.90 -4.12 -4.93
CA VAL A 92 -5.71 -3.30 -4.01
C VAL A 92 -6.20 -2.02 -4.67
N ARG A 93 -7.38 -1.54 -4.24
CA ARG A 93 -7.90 -0.21 -4.52
C ARG A 93 -8.89 0.26 -3.45
N PHE A 94 -9.23 1.53 -3.51
CA PHE A 94 -10.44 2.08 -2.91
C PHE A 94 -11.41 2.51 -3.99
N VAL A 95 -12.70 2.25 -3.81
CA VAL A 95 -13.76 2.80 -4.65
C VAL A 95 -14.82 3.39 -3.74
N ASP A 96 -14.99 4.71 -3.76
CA ASP A 96 -15.86 5.43 -2.81
C ASP A 96 -15.52 5.12 -1.32
N GLY A 97 -14.22 4.96 -1.04
CA GLY A 97 -13.71 4.58 0.28
C GLY A 97 -13.87 3.10 0.64
N GLU A 98 -14.61 2.28 -0.12
CA GLU A 98 -14.64 0.83 0.08
C GLU A 98 -13.31 0.19 -0.29
N ILE A 99 -12.76 -0.63 0.62
CA ILE A 99 -11.53 -1.38 0.36
C ILE A 99 -11.87 -2.55 -0.56
N GLN A 100 -11.28 -2.55 -1.75
CA GLN A 100 -11.39 -3.66 -2.68
C GLN A 100 -10.01 -4.27 -2.97
N VAL A 101 -9.98 -5.59 -2.96
CA VAL A 101 -8.76 -6.40 -3.07
C VAL A 101 -8.92 -7.46 -4.14
N VAL A 102 -7.81 -8.04 -4.56
CA VAL A 102 -7.77 -9.31 -5.29
C VAL A 102 -7.56 -10.44 -4.29
N ALA A 103 -8.20 -11.58 -4.54
CA ALA A 103 -8.03 -12.76 -3.68
C ALA A 103 -6.57 -13.26 -3.70
N ASN A 104 -6.12 -13.76 -2.55
CA ASN A 104 -4.81 -14.36 -2.37
C ASN A 104 -3.69 -13.43 -2.90
N ASN A 105 -2.87 -13.95 -3.81
CA ASN A 105 -1.93 -13.17 -4.60
C ASN A 105 -2.19 -13.30 -6.11
N ASP A 106 -3.46 -13.43 -6.50
CA ASP A 106 -3.81 -13.74 -7.89
C ASP A 106 -3.46 -12.58 -8.86
N ALA A 107 -3.28 -11.37 -8.33
CA ALA A 107 -2.80 -10.21 -9.09
C ALA A 107 -1.39 -10.39 -9.68
N ALA A 108 -0.59 -11.34 -9.18
CA ALA A 108 0.73 -11.69 -9.72
C ALA A 108 0.64 -12.53 -11.01
N GLN A 109 -0.52 -13.10 -11.33
CA GLN A 109 -0.70 -13.95 -12.50
C GLN A 109 -0.55 -13.14 -13.81
N THR A 110 0.10 -13.74 -14.80
CA THR A 110 0.28 -13.12 -16.11
C THR A 110 -1.06 -12.90 -16.79
N GLY A 111 -1.36 -11.65 -17.15
CA GLY A 111 -2.62 -11.29 -17.82
C GLY A 111 -3.84 -11.20 -16.91
N TYR A 112 -3.65 -11.20 -15.58
CA TYR A 112 -4.75 -11.08 -14.63
C TYR A 112 -5.52 -9.76 -14.82
N ASP A 113 -6.85 -9.83 -14.95
CA ASP A 113 -7.67 -8.65 -15.21
C ASP A 113 -7.86 -7.80 -13.95
N LEU A 114 -7.24 -6.63 -13.96
CA LEU A 114 -7.32 -5.57 -12.94
C LEU A 114 -7.94 -4.28 -13.51
N SER A 115 -8.71 -4.38 -14.59
CA SER A 115 -9.49 -3.28 -15.15
C SER A 115 -10.50 -2.72 -14.15
N LEU A 116 -11.04 -1.53 -14.43
CA LEU A 116 -11.96 -0.84 -13.52
C LEU A 116 -13.21 -1.66 -13.19
N THR A 117 -13.74 -2.38 -14.17
CA THR A 117 -14.98 -3.16 -14.10
C THR A 117 -14.74 -4.67 -13.93
N SER A 118 -13.50 -5.08 -13.67
CA SER A 118 -13.16 -6.49 -13.47
C SER A 118 -13.94 -7.11 -12.30
N LEU A 119 -14.44 -8.33 -12.50
CA LEU A 119 -15.11 -9.13 -11.45
C LEU A 119 -14.13 -9.73 -10.43
N ASN A 120 -12.82 -9.59 -10.68
CA ASN A 120 -11.76 -10.06 -9.79
C ASN A 120 -11.60 -9.18 -8.54
N TRP A 121 -12.12 -7.96 -8.57
CA TRP A 121 -12.19 -7.12 -7.37
C TRP A 121 -13.18 -7.68 -6.37
N LYS A 122 -12.77 -7.76 -5.09
CA LYS A 122 -13.56 -8.23 -3.96
C LYS A 122 -13.56 -7.20 -2.85
N ALA A 123 -14.72 -6.93 -2.26
CA ALA A 123 -14.80 -6.21 -1.00
C ALA A 123 -14.58 -7.19 0.16
N ILE A 124 -14.12 -6.68 1.30
CA ILE A 124 -13.97 -7.48 2.53
C ILE A 124 -15.21 -7.26 3.37
N ASN A 125 -15.96 -8.32 3.69
CA ASN A 125 -17.05 -8.24 4.66
C ASN A 125 -16.45 -8.05 6.06
N GLY A 126 -16.76 -6.93 6.70
CA GLY A 126 -16.23 -6.51 7.99
C GLY A 126 -16.66 -7.37 9.16
N GLN A 127 -17.75 -8.15 9.04
CA GLN A 127 -18.21 -9.05 10.10
C GLN A 127 -17.57 -10.44 10.02
N THR A 128 -17.44 -10.99 8.82
CA THR A 128 -17.04 -12.38 8.60
C THR A 128 -15.62 -12.53 8.04
N GLY A 129 -15.08 -11.47 7.43
CA GLY A 129 -13.84 -11.51 6.66
C GLY A 129 -14.00 -12.10 5.26
N ALA A 130 -15.19 -12.56 4.88
CA ALA A 130 -15.41 -13.13 3.55
C ALA A 130 -15.10 -12.10 2.44
N LEU A 131 -14.46 -12.57 1.37
CA LEU A 131 -14.28 -11.81 0.14
C LEU A 131 -15.56 -11.89 -0.68
N VAL A 132 -16.25 -10.76 -0.85
CA VAL A 132 -17.55 -10.68 -1.52
C VAL A 132 -17.47 -9.82 -2.77
N ALA A 133 -18.40 -10.02 -3.71
CA ALA A 133 -18.49 -9.17 -4.89
C ALA A 133 -18.86 -7.73 -4.46
N PRO A 134 -18.09 -6.70 -4.88
CA PRO A 134 -18.47 -5.33 -4.63
C PRO A 134 -19.76 -4.98 -5.36
N THR A 135 -20.62 -4.20 -4.72
CA THR A 135 -21.80 -3.61 -5.33
C THR A 135 -21.77 -2.10 -5.17
N GLY A 136 -22.42 -1.41 -6.10
CA GLY A 136 -22.56 0.04 -6.05
C GLY A 136 -23.50 0.54 -7.14
N THR A 137 -23.85 1.81 -7.03
CA THR A 137 -24.61 2.56 -8.04
C THR A 137 -23.69 3.59 -8.71
N GLY A 138 -24.07 4.09 -9.88
CA GLY A 138 -23.26 5.06 -10.63
C GLY A 138 -22.08 4.43 -11.37
N THR A 139 -21.14 5.26 -11.83
CA THR A 139 -19.96 4.85 -12.60
C THR A 139 -18.66 5.21 -11.87
N ILE A 140 -17.70 4.27 -11.83
CA ILE A 140 -16.41 4.47 -11.16
C ILE A 140 -15.65 5.62 -11.83
N ASN A 141 -15.02 6.48 -11.02
CA ASN A 141 -14.38 7.74 -11.37
C ASN A 141 -15.34 8.86 -11.80
N THR A 142 -16.65 8.70 -11.61
CA THR A 142 -17.63 9.78 -11.80
C THR A 142 -18.47 9.97 -10.53
N ASP A 143 -19.48 9.12 -10.35
CA ASP A 143 -20.58 9.27 -9.38
C ASP A 143 -20.84 7.97 -8.62
N TYR A 144 -19.87 7.06 -8.63
CA TYR A 144 -20.01 5.76 -7.98
C TYR A 144 -20.23 5.88 -6.47
N VAL A 145 -21.19 5.11 -5.95
CA VAL A 145 -21.45 4.97 -4.52
C VAL A 145 -21.39 3.49 -4.15
N ALA A 146 -20.53 3.12 -3.20
CA ALA A 146 -20.37 1.74 -2.78
C ALA A 146 -21.52 1.28 -1.87
N THR A 147 -22.24 0.23 -2.28
CA THR A 147 -23.43 -0.30 -1.59
C THR A 147 -23.23 -1.72 -1.04
N THR A 148 -22.02 -2.27 -1.07
CA THR A 148 -21.77 -3.62 -0.55
C THR A 148 -22.08 -3.68 0.94
N ALA A 149 -22.99 -4.57 1.31
CA ALA A 149 -23.39 -4.78 2.70
C ALA A 149 -22.19 -5.17 3.58
N ASP A 150 -22.10 -4.53 4.75
CA ASP A 150 -21.08 -4.76 5.78
C ASP A 150 -19.63 -4.70 5.27
N SER A 151 -19.36 -4.03 4.16
CA SER A 151 -18.00 -3.93 3.61
C SER A 151 -17.11 -3.04 4.47
N VAL A 152 -15.82 -3.40 4.53
CA VAL A 152 -14.80 -2.55 5.17
C VAL A 152 -14.57 -1.30 4.33
N LYS A 153 -14.67 -0.14 4.97
CA LYS A 153 -14.55 1.17 4.32
C LYS A 153 -13.55 2.06 5.06
N ILE A 154 -12.88 2.94 4.34
CA ILE A 154 -12.11 4.02 4.94
C ILE A 154 -13.06 5.11 5.43
N SER A 155 -12.88 5.53 6.67
CA SER A 155 -13.59 6.67 7.26
C SER A 155 -12.72 7.92 7.24
N ALA A 156 -13.36 9.08 7.08
CA ALA A 156 -12.74 10.39 7.25
C ALA A 156 -12.53 10.71 8.73
N ALA A 157 -11.72 11.74 9.01
CA ALA A 157 -11.50 12.22 10.38
C ALA A 157 -12.82 12.61 11.05
N GLY A 158 -13.12 11.96 12.19
CA GLY A 158 -14.36 12.18 12.93
C GLY A 158 -15.60 11.49 12.35
N GLU A 159 -15.49 10.77 11.23
CA GLU A 159 -16.61 10.01 10.66
C GLU A 159 -16.87 8.74 11.48
N THR A 160 -18.11 8.54 11.91
CA THR A 160 -18.57 7.29 12.52
C THR A 160 -19.22 6.43 11.45
N LEU A 161 -18.48 5.43 10.97
CA LEU A 161 -18.91 4.51 9.92
C LEU A 161 -18.81 3.06 10.41
N ASP A 162 -19.89 2.31 10.32
CA ASP A 162 -19.89 0.87 10.58
C ASP A 162 -18.92 0.15 9.64
N TYR A 163 -18.13 -0.75 10.22
CA TYR A 163 -17.00 -1.42 9.58
C TYR A 163 -15.98 -0.45 8.97
N GLY A 164 -15.95 0.79 9.47
CA GLY A 164 -15.05 1.84 9.00
C GLY A 164 -13.68 1.80 9.68
N ILE A 165 -12.66 2.25 8.95
CA ILE A 165 -11.26 2.37 9.39
C ILE A 165 -10.76 3.78 9.12
N TYR A 166 -10.37 4.50 10.16
CA TYR A 166 -9.88 5.88 10.03
C TYR A 166 -8.36 5.96 9.83
N SER A 167 -7.60 5.10 10.52
CA SER A 167 -6.14 5.11 10.49
C SER A 167 -5.58 3.70 10.35
N LEU A 168 -4.79 3.48 9.31
CA LEU A 168 -4.01 2.26 9.08
C LEU A 168 -2.57 2.36 9.66
N GLN A 169 -2.23 3.50 10.30
CA GLN A 169 -0.88 3.77 10.81
C GLN A 169 -0.56 3.01 12.10
N GLU A 170 -1.59 2.59 12.82
CA GLU A 170 -1.44 1.99 14.14
C GLU A 170 -1.30 0.46 14.08
N LYS A 171 -0.75 -0.11 15.16
CA LYS A 171 -0.65 -1.58 15.35
C LYS A 171 -2.00 -2.27 15.20
N ILE A 172 -3.07 -1.53 15.53
CA ILE A 172 -4.46 -1.92 15.39
C ILE A 172 -5.15 -0.83 14.58
N PRO A 173 -5.84 -1.16 13.47
CA PRO A 173 -6.59 -0.15 12.72
C PRO A 173 -7.59 0.56 13.63
N THR A 174 -7.71 1.87 13.51
CA THR A 174 -8.71 2.63 14.28
C THR A 174 -10.09 2.35 13.72
N LEU A 175 -10.92 1.60 14.45
CA LEU A 175 -12.24 1.15 14.01
C LEU A 175 -13.34 2.16 14.39
N THR A 176 -14.13 2.59 13.42
CA THR A 176 -15.25 3.52 13.61
C THR A 176 -16.59 2.78 13.67
N GLY A 177 -17.70 3.50 13.86
CA GLY A 177 -19.04 2.90 13.86
C GLY A 177 -19.45 2.21 15.17
N ALA A 178 -20.70 1.78 15.23
CA ALA A 178 -21.20 0.90 16.28
C ALA A 178 -20.81 -0.56 15.97
N ASN A 179 -20.96 -0.97 14.72
CA ASN A 179 -20.49 -2.26 14.23
C ASN A 179 -19.01 -2.14 13.87
N LYS A 180 -18.14 -2.73 14.70
CA LYS A 180 -16.70 -2.73 14.47
C LYS A 180 -16.30 -3.83 13.48
N VAL A 181 -15.23 -3.59 12.71
CA VAL A 181 -14.57 -4.63 11.91
C VAL A 181 -14.13 -5.76 12.85
N GLN A 182 -14.59 -6.97 12.58
CA GLN A 182 -14.36 -8.15 13.40
C GLN A 182 -12.97 -8.74 13.15
N GLN A 183 -12.50 -9.53 14.11
CA GLN A 183 -11.15 -10.11 14.08
C GLN A 183 -10.90 -10.99 12.84
N SER A 184 -11.93 -11.69 12.34
CA SER A 184 -11.88 -12.47 11.11
C SER A 184 -11.52 -11.60 9.89
N ALA A 185 -12.17 -10.45 9.73
CA ALA A 185 -11.85 -9.49 8.68
C ALA A 185 -10.47 -8.83 8.88
N ILE A 186 -10.09 -8.53 10.12
CA ILE A 186 -8.74 -8.06 10.44
C ILE A 186 -7.69 -9.10 10.02
N ASN A 187 -7.89 -10.39 10.26
CA ASN A 187 -6.95 -11.43 9.85
C ASN A 187 -6.77 -11.49 8.33
N ILE A 188 -7.85 -11.30 7.56
CA ILE A 188 -7.76 -11.19 6.09
C ILE A 188 -6.98 -9.94 5.69
N MET A 189 -7.26 -8.79 6.30
CA MET A 189 -6.50 -7.57 6.04
C MET A 189 -5.01 -7.74 6.34
N ARG A 190 -4.66 -8.41 7.45
CA ARG A 190 -3.28 -8.73 7.80
C ARG A 190 -2.61 -9.63 6.75
N ALA A 191 -3.29 -10.69 6.33
CA ALA A 191 -2.79 -11.62 5.32
C ALA A 191 -2.55 -10.94 3.95
N LEU A 192 -3.38 -9.97 3.60
CA LEU A 192 -3.23 -9.17 2.37
C LEU A 192 -2.26 -7.99 2.52
N GLY A 193 -1.67 -7.80 3.70
CA GLY A 193 -0.75 -6.71 3.99
C GLY A 193 -1.40 -5.35 4.23
N ILE A 194 -2.73 -5.25 4.30
CA ILE A 194 -3.48 -3.99 4.49
C ILE A 194 -3.09 -3.30 5.80
N CYS A 195 -2.90 -4.09 6.86
CA CYS A 195 -2.42 -3.65 8.16
C CYS A 195 -1.32 -4.58 8.69
N THR A 196 -0.72 -4.21 9.82
CA THR A 196 0.40 -4.96 10.41
C THR A 196 0.02 -6.40 10.76
N ILE A 197 0.93 -7.34 10.50
CA ILE A 197 0.72 -8.78 10.68
C ILE A 197 0.34 -9.18 12.12
N SER A 198 0.68 -8.36 13.10
CA SER A 198 0.36 -8.55 14.52
C SER A 198 0.19 -7.20 15.21
N GLU A 199 -0.68 -7.17 16.22
CA GLU A 199 -0.86 -6.03 17.12
C GLU A 199 0.37 -5.71 17.98
N THR A 200 1.35 -6.63 18.06
CA THR A 200 2.60 -6.39 18.78
C THR A 200 3.61 -5.61 17.95
N CYS A 201 3.49 -5.62 16.62
CA CYS A 201 4.39 -4.94 15.71
C CYS A 201 4.46 -3.45 16.03
N SER A 202 5.62 -2.82 15.85
CA SER A 202 5.79 -1.38 16.05
C SER A 202 5.99 -0.68 14.70
N PRO A 203 4.91 -0.51 13.90
CA PRO A 203 5.04 0.08 12.59
C PRO A 203 5.60 1.50 12.74
N ARG A 204 6.59 1.84 11.90
CA ARG A 204 7.00 3.22 11.74
C ARG A 204 6.02 3.88 10.78
N GLY A 205 5.39 4.99 11.14
CA GLY A 205 4.78 5.90 10.18
C GLY A 205 3.60 5.38 9.32
N GLY A 206 2.97 6.32 8.64
CA GLY A 206 1.89 6.14 7.67
C GLY A 206 1.12 7.44 7.50
N PHE A 207 0.26 7.54 6.49
CA PHE A 207 -0.60 8.71 6.30
C PHE A 207 -2.07 8.29 6.37
N SER A 208 -2.95 9.22 6.74
CA SER A 208 -4.39 8.96 6.72
C SER A 208 -4.86 8.86 5.28
N VAL A 209 -5.54 7.78 4.93
CA VAL A 209 -6.11 7.61 3.59
C VAL A 209 -7.17 8.68 3.38
N LYS A 210 -7.07 9.43 2.27
CA LYS A 210 -8.09 10.42 1.88
C LYS A 210 -9.21 9.70 1.14
N LYS A 211 -10.42 9.79 1.66
CA LYS A 211 -11.64 9.35 0.96
C LYS A 211 -12.01 10.39 -0.10
N THR A 212 -12.12 9.95 -1.34
CA THR A 212 -12.62 10.75 -2.45
C THR A 212 -13.83 10.05 -3.04
N ALA A 213 -14.96 10.76 -3.11
CA ALA A 213 -16.22 10.21 -3.60
C ALA A 213 -16.07 9.68 -5.03
N GLY A 214 -16.58 8.47 -5.29
CA GLY A 214 -16.63 7.84 -6.61
C GLY A 214 -15.29 7.44 -7.26
N ALA A 215 -14.14 7.82 -6.71
CA ALA A 215 -12.84 7.59 -7.34
C ALA A 215 -12.30 6.17 -7.09
N ASP A 216 -11.67 5.58 -8.12
CA ASP A 216 -10.73 4.46 -8.00
C ASP A 216 -9.38 5.04 -7.52
N MET A 217 -8.91 4.59 -6.36
CA MET A 217 -7.66 5.05 -5.76
C MET A 217 -6.73 3.87 -5.46
N ARG A 218 -5.43 4.01 -5.76
CA ARG A 218 -4.41 2.98 -5.49
C ARG A 218 -3.65 3.28 -4.21
N TRP A 219 -3.04 2.23 -3.68
CA TRP A 219 -2.16 2.32 -2.53
C TRP A 219 -0.73 2.60 -2.96
N PHE A 220 -0.12 3.55 -2.28
CA PHE A 220 1.29 3.83 -2.34
C PHE A 220 1.93 3.44 -1.01
N ARG A 221 3.09 2.80 -1.09
CA ARG A 221 3.89 2.38 0.05
C ARG A 221 5.21 3.13 0.11
N SER A 222 6.00 2.87 1.16
CA SER A 222 7.36 3.38 1.35
C SER A 222 7.47 4.83 1.80
N GLY A 223 6.89 5.78 1.05
CA GLY A 223 7.11 7.21 1.26
C GLY A 223 8.27 7.77 0.43
N GLY A 224 8.85 8.89 0.88
CA GLY A 224 9.90 9.61 0.15
C GLY A 224 10.76 10.50 1.05
N PRO A 225 11.74 11.25 0.50
CA PRO A 225 12.79 11.92 1.28
C PRO A 225 12.30 13.06 2.17
N GLY A 226 11.10 13.58 1.92
CA GLY A 226 10.46 14.63 2.73
C GLY A 226 9.48 14.12 3.78
N HIS A 227 9.27 12.81 3.88
CA HIS A 227 8.24 12.24 4.75
C HIS A 227 8.74 11.87 6.15
N GLY A 228 10.04 11.97 6.43
CA GLY A 228 10.59 11.75 7.77
C GLY A 228 10.16 10.41 8.36
N GLY A 229 9.70 10.44 9.61
CA GLY A 229 9.23 9.25 10.33
C GLY A 229 7.98 8.58 9.72
N TYR A 230 7.28 9.24 8.78
CA TYR A 230 6.11 8.66 8.11
C TYR A 230 6.48 7.67 7.00
N ALA A 231 7.68 7.76 6.43
CA ALA A 231 8.13 6.80 5.42
C ALA A 231 8.56 5.47 6.08
N SER A 232 8.00 4.36 5.61
CA SER A 232 8.27 3.01 6.08
C SER A 232 7.65 1.93 5.17
N LEU A 233 7.91 0.65 5.48
CA LEU A 233 7.18 -0.46 4.87
C LEU A 233 5.69 -0.49 5.23
N ASN A 234 5.28 0.00 6.39
CA ASN A 234 3.86 0.02 6.78
C ASN A 234 3.12 1.24 6.25
N ALA A 235 3.85 2.24 5.76
CA ALA A 235 3.26 3.48 5.32
C ALA A 235 2.29 3.22 4.16
N VAL A 236 1.07 3.72 4.32
CA VAL A 236 0.06 3.77 3.27
C VAL A 236 -0.18 5.23 2.95
N PHE A 237 -0.07 5.56 1.67
CA PHE A 237 -0.46 6.85 1.13
C PHE A 237 -1.49 6.59 0.04
N SER A 238 -2.49 7.45 -0.01
CA SER A 238 -3.47 7.48 -1.08
C SER A 238 -3.37 8.86 -1.71
N SER A 239 -2.68 8.96 -2.85
CA SER A 239 -2.77 10.18 -3.64
C SER A 239 -4.22 10.36 -4.05
N GLN A 240 -4.70 11.59 -4.03
CA GLN A 240 -5.99 11.91 -4.62
C GLN A 240 -5.90 11.58 -6.12
N TYR A 241 -6.78 10.69 -6.58
CA TYR A 241 -7.06 10.36 -7.98
C TYR A 241 -5.99 9.55 -8.75
N ILE A 242 -6.28 8.27 -9.04
CA ILE A 242 -5.72 7.62 -10.24
C ILE A 242 -6.26 8.31 -11.51
N SER A 243 -7.46 8.89 -11.41
CA SER A 243 -8.14 9.59 -12.51
C SER A 243 -7.55 10.97 -12.85
N ASP A 244 -6.63 11.50 -12.03
CA ASP A 244 -5.82 12.68 -12.35
C ASP A 244 -4.35 12.27 -12.53
N PRO A 245 -3.93 11.99 -13.78
CA PRO A 245 -2.56 11.65 -14.10
C PRO A 245 -1.54 12.69 -13.64
N VAL A 246 -1.93 13.97 -13.51
CA VAL A 246 -1.01 15.05 -13.10
C VAL A 246 -0.63 14.88 -11.64
N SER A 247 -1.60 14.63 -10.75
CA SER A 247 -1.36 14.38 -9.33
C SER A 247 -0.60 13.07 -9.08
N TYR A 248 -0.96 12.00 -9.80
CA TYR A 248 -0.25 10.71 -9.74
C TYR A 248 1.23 10.82 -10.16
N MET A 249 1.51 11.57 -11.23
CA MET A 249 2.88 11.80 -11.71
C MET A 249 3.63 12.80 -10.84
N ALA A 250 2.95 13.77 -10.22
CA ALA A 250 3.54 14.75 -9.31
C ALA A 250 4.05 14.13 -8.01
N GLU A 251 3.32 13.15 -7.44
CA GLU A 251 3.83 12.38 -6.30
C GLU A 251 4.99 11.45 -6.68
N GLY A 252 5.12 11.13 -7.98
CA GLY A 252 6.21 10.34 -8.53
C GLY A 252 6.21 8.91 -7.99
N GLY A 253 5.03 8.29 -7.95
CA GLY A 253 4.88 6.86 -7.70
C GLY A 253 5.78 6.06 -8.63
N THR A 254 6.48 5.09 -8.07
CA THR A 254 7.32 4.16 -8.81
C THR A 254 6.83 2.74 -8.62
N ALA A 255 7.35 1.85 -9.45
CA ALA A 255 7.02 0.44 -9.47
C ALA A 255 8.29 -0.37 -9.26
N ARG A 256 8.16 -1.50 -8.58
CA ARG A 256 9.17 -2.56 -8.59
C ARG A 256 8.59 -3.83 -9.20
N PRO A 257 9.32 -4.47 -10.13
CA PRO A 257 8.90 -5.75 -10.68
C PRO A 257 9.20 -6.88 -9.71
N CYS A 258 8.31 -7.86 -9.67
CA CYS A 258 8.45 -9.13 -8.97
C CYS A 258 8.34 -10.28 -9.98
N TYR A 259 8.87 -11.44 -9.59
CA TYR A 259 8.92 -12.62 -10.43
C TYR A 259 8.67 -13.86 -9.60
N TYR A 260 7.85 -14.77 -10.12
CA TYR A 260 7.69 -16.12 -9.58
C TYR A 260 8.28 -17.14 -10.55
N SER A 261 9.16 -18.00 -10.03
CA SER A 261 9.59 -19.18 -10.77
C SER A 261 8.40 -20.11 -10.97
N ALA A 262 8.32 -20.69 -12.16
CA ALA A 262 7.34 -21.74 -12.46
C ALA A 262 7.61 -23.01 -11.62
#